data_AF-A0A1J4XTB2-F1
#
_entry.id   AF-A0A1J4XTB2-F1
#
_cell.length_a   1.000
_cell.length_b   1.000
_cell.length_c   1.000
_cell.angle_alpha   90.00
_cell.angle_beta   90.00
_cell.angle_gamma   90.00
#
_symmetry.space_group_name_H-M   'P 1'
#
loop_
_entity.id
_entity.type
_entity.pdbx_description
1 polymer ?
#
loop_
_entity_poly.entity_id
_entity_poly.type
_entity_poly.pdbx_seq_one_letter_code
_entity_poly.pdbx_strand_id
1 'polypeptide(L)'
;MLLYFIMVCKGVFLEFDGISEGLDVYNPTAPFTNNNGMYLAARVEPRKSETDSKVRFFRKSGTTWKLDENTPIFSLQDPFLSRIGNQTIFGGVELFYRNNELNWRTLFYKGDSIYNLEKFFEGPEGMKDIRLTSLPNKRIGIFTRHQGKIGRRGNIGYTDCQSLNEIPYLNLEDTPLLEDLFDDESWKGANEVYILEANTLGILGHEAHMDPSGAKHYSAICFKFDYLKR
;
A
#
# COMPACT_ATOMS: atom_id res chain seq x y z
N MET A 1 31.12 10.98 20.11
CA MET A 1 29.94 10.34 20.73
C MET A 1 28.71 11.03 20.18
N LEU A 2 28.07 10.48 19.14
CA LEU A 2 26.82 11.03 18.62
C LEU A 2 25.70 10.68 19.59
N LEU A 3 25.14 11.66 20.29
CA LEU A 3 23.88 11.50 21.01
C LEU A 3 22.76 11.44 19.97
N TYR A 4 22.14 10.27 19.81
CA TYR A 4 20.86 10.16 19.12
C TYR A 4 19.76 10.61 20.07
N PHE A 5 19.19 11.78 19.83
CA PHE A 5 17.94 12.18 20.48
C PHE A 5 16.80 11.38 19.84
N ILE A 6 16.31 10.36 20.54
CA ILE A 6 15.06 9.69 20.16
C ILE A 6 13.92 10.61 20.61
N MET A 7 13.43 11.44 19.70
CA MET A 7 12.21 12.21 19.93
C MET A 7 11.00 11.28 19.80
N VAL A 8 10.46 10.84 20.93
CA VAL A 8 9.20 10.07 20.94
C VAL A 8 8.05 11.07 20.87
N CYS A 9 7.44 11.22 19.70
CA CYS A 9 6.19 11.94 19.56
C CYS A 9 5.04 11.13 20.18
N LYS A 10 4.03 11.81 20.73
CA LYS A 10 2.83 11.17 21.27
C LYS A 10 2.03 10.53 20.14
N GLY A 11 1.78 9.22 20.23
CA GLY A 11 0.84 8.50 19.36
C GLY A 11 -0.61 8.70 19.82
N VAL A 12 -1.55 8.72 18.87
CA VAL A 12 -2.99 8.79 19.14
C VAL A 12 -3.72 7.79 18.24
N PHE A 13 -4.82 7.21 18.74
CA PHE A 13 -5.75 6.47 17.89
C PHE A 13 -6.62 7.45 17.10
N LEU A 14 -6.94 7.07 15.86
CA LEU A 14 -7.89 7.82 15.05
C LEU A 14 -9.31 7.45 15.46
N GLU A 15 -10.17 8.45 15.55
CA GLU A 15 -11.59 8.27 15.82
C GLU A 15 -12.37 8.22 14.50
N PHE A 16 -13.12 7.13 14.32
CA PHE A 16 -13.97 6.89 13.16
C PHE A 16 -15.44 6.92 13.54
N ASP A 17 -16.27 7.54 12.70
CA ASP A 17 -17.71 7.69 12.89
C ASP A 17 -18.47 7.20 11.65
N GLY A 18 -19.68 6.70 11.85
CA GLY A 18 -20.52 6.11 10.81
C GLY A 18 -20.25 4.63 10.52
N ILE A 19 -19.55 3.91 11.41
CA ILE A 19 -19.29 2.47 11.27
C ILE A 19 -20.14 1.68 12.27
N SER A 20 -20.74 0.58 11.80
CA SER A 20 -21.55 -0.32 12.64
C SER A 20 -20.73 -0.91 13.79
N GLU A 21 -21.41 -1.19 14.91
CA GLU A 21 -20.81 -1.85 16.07
C GLU A 21 -20.19 -3.20 15.69
N GLY A 22 -19.03 -3.53 16.28
CA GLY A 22 -18.32 -4.78 16.06
C GLY A 22 -17.38 -4.79 14.85
N LEU A 23 -17.31 -3.70 14.08
CA LEU A 23 -16.35 -3.51 13.00
C LEU A 23 -15.17 -2.63 13.45
N ASP A 24 -13.97 -3.04 13.08
CA ASP A 24 -12.75 -2.26 13.29
C ASP A 24 -12.37 -1.49 12.03
N VAL A 25 -11.68 -0.36 12.21
CA VAL A 25 -11.12 0.43 11.12
C VAL A 25 -9.61 0.54 11.30
N TYR A 26 -8.85 0.01 10.36
CA TYR A 26 -7.39 -0.08 10.45
C TYR A 26 -6.71 -0.12 9.07
N ASN A 27 -5.37 -0.18 9.07
CA ASN A 27 -4.52 -0.11 7.86
C ASN A 27 -4.96 0.99 6.86
N PRO A 28 -5.09 2.25 7.31
CA PRO A 28 -5.54 3.31 6.43
C PRO A 28 -4.48 3.70 5.41
N THR A 29 -4.91 4.34 4.32
CA THR A 29 -4.05 5.16 3.48
C THR A 29 -3.46 6.33 4.28
N ALA A 30 -2.43 6.98 3.75
CA ALA A 30 -2.17 8.36 4.14
C ALA A 30 -3.41 9.23 3.84
N PRO A 31 -3.67 10.30 4.62
CA PRO A 31 -4.67 11.30 4.27
C PRO A 31 -4.39 11.91 2.90
N PHE A 32 -5.43 12.10 2.09
CA PHE A 32 -5.33 12.69 0.75
C PHE A 32 -6.46 13.68 0.49
N THR A 33 -6.21 14.62 -0.41
CA THR A 33 -7.24 15.55 -0.87
C THR A 33 -8.02 14.94 -2.04
N ASN A 34 -9.35 15.02 -1.96
CA ASN A 34 -10.26 14.66 -3.03
C ASN A 34 -11.39 15.71 -3.11
N ASN A 35 -11.52 16.37 -4.26
CA ASN A 35 -12.36 17.55 -4.44
C ASN A 35 -12.11 18.59 -3.32
N ASN A 36 -13.16 19.02 -2.61
CA ASN A 36 -13.10 20.04 -1.56
C ASN A 36 -12.95 19.46 -0.14
N GLY A 37 -12.34 18.27 0.00
CA GLY A 37 -12.22 17.60 1.29
C GLY A 37 -10.93 16.80 1.44
N MET A 38 -10.53 16.61 2.69
CA MET A 38 -9.51 15.64 3.06
C MET A 38 -10.18 14.32 3.40
N TYR A 39 -9.66 13.24 2.83
CA TYR A 39 -10.15 11.89 2.97
C TYR A 39 -9.04 10.95 3.43
N LEU A 40 -9.42 9.80 3.97
CA LEU A 40 -8.59 8.61 4.04
C LEU A 40 -9.45 7.41 3.64
N ALA A 41 -8.84 6.39 3.04
CA ALA A 41 -9.47 5.09 2.87
C ALA A 41 -8.91 4.13 3.91
N ALA A 42 -9.75 3.25 4.47
CA ALA A 42 -9.31 2.29 5.48
C ALA A 42 -10.02 0.95 5.32
N ARG A 43 -9.34 -0.11 5.76
CA ARG A 43 -9.92 -1.45 5.90
C ARG A 43 -10.90 -1.44 7.06
N VAL A 44 -12.12 -1.90 6.79
CA VAL A 44 -13.20 -2.09 7.75
C VAL A 44 -13.55 -3.57 7.78
N GLU A 45 -13.50 -4.19 8.95
CA GLU A 45 -13.67 -5.64 9.08
C GLU A 45 -14.11 -6.04 10.50
N PRO A 46 -14.89 -7.12 10.68
CA PRO A 46 -15.14 -7.68 12.00
C PRO A 46 -13.84 -8.13 12.69
N ARG A 47 -13.71 -7.85 13.99
CA ARG A 47 -12.51 -8.16 14.80
C ARG A 47 -11.97 -9.60 14.68
N LYS A 48 -12.85 -10.57 14.40
CA LYS A 48 -12.53 -12.00 14.33
C LYS A 48 -12.50 -12.56 12.89
N SER A 49 -12.55 -11.70 11.89
CA SER A 49 -12.48 -12.07 10.48
C SER A 49 -11.13 -11.65 9.89
N GLU A 50 -10.66 -12.40 8.90
CA GLU A 50 -9.49 -12.06 8.07
C GLU A 50 -9.85 -12.05 6.57
N THR A 51 -11.12 -12.28 6.24
CA THR A 51 -11.60 -12.46 4.86
C THR A 51 -12.83 -11.61 4.53
N ASP A 52 -13.42 -10.93 5.52
CA ASP A 52 -14.63 -10.11 5.36
C ASP A 52 -14.30 -8.61 5.43
N SER A 53 -13.26 -8.24 4.69
CA SER A 53 -12.77 -6.87 4.63
C SER A 53 -13.49 -6.05 3.57
N LYS A 54 -13.85 -4.82 3.93
CA LYS A 54 -14.28 -3.77 3.01
C LYS A 54 -13.37 -2.56 3.15
N VAL A 55 -12.95 -1.96 2.04
CA VAL A 55 -12.38 -0.61 2.08
C VAL A 55 -13.51 0.40 1.99
N ARG A 56 -13.50 1.35 2.94
CA ARG A 56 -14.42 2.49 3.00
C ARG A 56 -13.63 3.80 2.99
N PHE A 57 -14.27 4.89 2.54
CA PHE A 57 -13.68 6.22 2.56
C PHE A 57 -14.30 7.09 3.64
N PHE A 58 -13.45 7.84 4.33
CA PHE A 58 -13.83 8.68 5.44
C PHE A 58 -13.37 10.11 5.18
N ARG A 59 -14.27 11.07 5.34
CA ARG A 59 -13.98 12.50 5.23
C ARG A 59 -13.57 13.05 6.58
N LYS A 60 -12.55 13.92 6.60
CA LYS A 60 -12.11 14.62 7.81
C LYS A 60 -13.22 15.55 8.33
N SER A 61 -13.53 15.45 9.62
CA SER A 61 -14.50 16.29 10.32
C SER A 61 -13.96 16.67 11.70
N GLY A 62 -13.25 17.80 11.80
CA GLY A 62 -12.56 18.17 13.04
C GLY A 62 -11.46 17.16 13.38
N THR A 63 -11.50 16.56 14.57
CA THR A 63 -10.56 15.50 14.97
C THR A 63 -10.97 14.11 14.48
N THR A 64 -12.22 13.91 14.06
CA THR A 64 -12.75 12.60 13.66
C THR A 64 -12.73 12.39 12.14
N TRP A 65 -12.89 11.13 11.72
CA TRP A 65 -13.02 10.70 10.34
C TRP A 65 -14.40 10.07 10.14
N LYS A 66 -15.27 10.77 9.40
CA LYS A 66 -16.67 10.37 9.20
C LYS A 66 -16.82 9.60 7.90
N LEU A 67 -17.49 8.46 7.95
CA LEU A 67 -17.82 7.68 6.77
C LEU A 67 -18.58 8.53 5.75
N ASP A 68 -18.15 8.51 4.49
CA ASP A 68 -18.89 9.11 3.37
C ASP A 68 -19.65 8.04 2.62
N GLU A 69 -20.94 7.90 2.90
CA GLU A 69 -21.82 6.87 2.30
C GLU A 69 -22.01 7.03 0.78
N ASN A 70 -21.63 8.17 0.21
CA ASN A 70 -21.70 8.40 -1.24
C ASN A 70 -20.44 7.91 -1.99
N THR A 71 -19.47 7.33 -1.28
CA THR A 71 -18.24 6.78 -1.87
C THR A 71 -18.38 5.30 -2.17
N PRO A 72 -17.64 4.77 -3.17
CA PRO A 72 -17.67 3.35 -3.48
C PRO A 72 -17.13 2.50 -2.33
N ILE A 73 -17.59 1.25 -2.28
CA ILE A 73 -17.13 0.22 -1.35
C ILE A 73 -16.35 -0.81 -2.14
N PHE A 74 -15.15 -1.16 -1.68
CA PHE A 74 -14.33 -2.17 -2.33
C PHE A 74 -14.17 -3.40 -1.43
N SER A 75 -14.34 -4.60 -1.99
CA SER A 75 -13.99 -5.86 -1.33
C SER A 75 -12.47 -6.09 -1.40
N LEU A 76 -11.72 -5.22 -0.72
CA LEU A 76 -10.27 -5.21 -0.70
C LEU A 76 -9.76 -5.11 0.75
N GLN A 77 -8.48 -5.43 0.93
CA GLN A 77 -7.69 -5.17 2.14
C GLN A 77 -6.63 -4.09 1.86
N ASP A 78 -6.13 -3.50 2.95
CA ASP A 78 -4.92 -2.68 2.98
C ASP A 78 -4.84 -1.63 1.85
N PRO A 79 -5.79 -0.66 1.83
CA PRO A 79 -5.86 0.32 0.76
C PRO A 79 -4.62 1.20 0.70
N PHE A 80 -4.27 1.61 -0.51
CA PHE A 80 -3.21 2.59 -0.78
C PHE A 80 -3.66 3.53 -1.89
N LEU A 81 -3.05 4.72 -1.93
CA LEU A 81 -3.39 5.74 -2.92
C LEU A 81 -2.15 6.50 -3.36
N SER A 82 -2.02 6.74 -4.67
CA SER A 82 -1.03 7.66 -5.22
C SER A 82 -1.64 8.55 -6.30
N ARG A 83 -0.90 9.60 -6.67
CA ARG A 83 -1.28 10.52 -7.76
C ARG A 83 -0.31 10.34 -8.92
N ILE A 84 -0.87 10.06 -10.10
CA ILE A 84 -0.09 9.93 -11.34
C ILE A 84 -0.68 10.85 -12.40
N GLY A 85 0.01 11.96 -12.68
CA GLY A 85 -0.55 13.07 -13.42
C GLY A 85 -1.81 13.60 -12.73
N ASN A 86 -2.91 13.71 -13.48
CA ASN A 86 -4.21 14.13 -12.94
C ASN A 86 -5.04 12.96 -12.39
N GLN A 87 -4.55 11.72 -12.49
CA GLN A 87 -5.30 10.53 -12.09
C GLN A 87 -5.03 10.20 -10.63
N THR A 88 -6.10 9.88 -9.91
CA THR A 88 -6.06 9.15 -8.64
C THR A 88 -5.82 7.69 -8.96
N ILE A 89 -4.78 7.10 -8.37
CA ILE A 89 -4.50 5.68 -8.45
C ILE A 89 -4.79 5.08 -7.09
N PHE A 90 -5.83 4.26 -7.02
CA PHE A 90 -6.28 3.60 -5.81
C PHE A 90 -6.07 2.11 -5.95
N GLY A 91 -5.68 1.43 -4.88
CA GLY A 91 -5.59 -0.01 -4.91
C GLY A 91 -5.70 -0.64 -3.53
N GLY A 92 -5.69 -1.96 -3.52
CA GLY A 92 -5.76 -2.79 -2.34
C GLY A 92 -5.61 -4.26 -2.71
N VAL A 93 -5.68 -5.14 -1.73
CA VAL A 93 -5.52 -6.59 -1.92
C VAL A 93 -6.90 -7.25 -2.03
N GLU A 94 -7.17 -7.89 -3.16
CA GLU A 94 -8.35 -8.75 -3.32
C GLU A 94 -8.04 -10.13 -2.77
N LEU A 95 -8.97 -10.66 -1.96
CA LEU A 95 -8.99 -12.07 -1.59
C LEU A 95 -10.03 -12.79 -2.44
N PHE A 96 -9.66 -13.93 -3.00
CA PHE A 96 -10.55 -14.73 -3.84
C PHE A 96 -10.24 -16.21 -3.70
N TYR A 97 -11.21 -17.07 -4.02
CA TYR A 97 -11.01 -18.52 -4.02
C TYR A 97 -10.74 -19.02 -5.43
N ARG A 98 -9.72 -19.86 -5.57
CA ARG A 98 -9.44 -20.62 -6.80
C ARG A 98 -9.19 -22.07 -6.39
N ASN A 99 -9.91 -23.00 -7.01
CA ASN A 99 -9.83 -24.43 -6.67
C ASN A 99 -10.01 -24.71 -5.15
N ASN A 100 -10.92 -23.98 -4.50
CA ASN A 100 -11.14 -24.00 -3.04
C ASN A 100 -9.96 -23.54 -2.17
N GLU A 101 -8.91 -22.98 -2.75
CA GLU A 101 -7.79 -22.38 -2.03
C GLU A 101 -7.94 -20.85 -1.98
N LEU A 102 -7.70 -20.28 -0.81
CA LEU A 102 -7.67 -18.83 -0.63
C LEU A 102 -6.44 -18.26 -1.32
N ASN A 103 -6.67 -17.38 -2.29
CA ASN A 103 -5.66 -16.68 -3.06
C ASN A 103 -5.82 -15.17 -2.87
N TRP A 104 -4.78 -14.43 -3.23
CA TRP A 104 -4.79 -12.97 -3.17
C TRP A 104 -4.02 -12.36 -4.32
N ARG A 105 -4.35 -11.12 -4.64
CA ARG A 105 -3.64 -10.28 -5.62
C ARG A 105 -3.88 -8.80 -5.35
N THR A 106 -2.99 -7.95 -5.82
CA THR A 106 -3.20 -6.50 -5.74
C THR A 106 -4.07 -6.03 -6.91
N LEU A 107 -5.14 -5.29 -6.64
CA LEU A 107 -5.94 -4.62 -7.67
C LEU A 107 -5.65 -3.13 -7.71
N PHE A 108 -5.69 -2.56 -8.91
CA PHE A 108 -5.52 -1.13 -9.14
C PHE A 108 -6.69 -0.56 -9.93
N TYR A 109 -7.13 0.61 -9.46
CA TYR A 109 -8.17 1.44 -10.02
C TYR A 109 -7.61 2.83 -10.32
N LYS A 110 -8.12 3.47 -11.36
CA LYS A 110 -7.76 4.84 -11.71
C LYS A 110 -9.00 5.68 -11.99
N GLY A 111 -8.91 6.97 -11.75
CA GLY A 111 -9.97 7.92 -12.04
C GLY A 111 -9.63 9.34 -11.64
N ASP A 112 -10.44 10.31 -12.04
CA ASP A 112 -10.20 11.73 -11.68
C ASP A 112 -10.49 12.01 -10.19
N SER A 113 -11.34 11.20 -9.57
CA SER A 113 -11.68 11.27 -8.14
C SER A 113 -12.01 9.88 -7.60
N ILE A 114 -12.11 9.76 -6.27
CA ILE A 114 -12.53 8.50 -5.62
C ILE A 114 -13.96 8.06 -5.97
N TYR A 115 -14.78 8.94 -6.55
CA TYR A 115 -16.16 8.63 -6.93
C TYR A 115 -16.26 7.88 -8.26
N ASN A 116 -15.24 8.01 -9.12
CA ASN A 116 -15.23 7.49 -10.49
C ASN A 116 -13.97 6.64 -10.73
N LEU A 117 -13.78 5.60 -9.92
CA LEU A 117 -12.63 4.71 -9.99
C LEU A 117 -12.92 3.49 -10.88
N GLU A 118 -12.13 3.30 -11.92
CA GLU A 118 -12.23 2.16 -12.84
C GLU A 118 -11.02 1.23 -12.69
N LYS A 119 -11.26 -0.07 -12.57
CA LYS A 119 -10.18 -1.07 -12.49
C LYS A 119 -9.38 -1.05 -13.80
N PHE A 120 -8.06 -0.96 -13.71
CA PHE A 120 -7.19 -0.97 -14.90
C PHE A 120 -6.08 -2.02 -14.84
N PHE A 121 -5.80 -2.59 -13.68
CA PHE A 121 -4.74 -3.59 -13.53
C PHE A 121 -5.02 -4.57 -12.39
N GLU A 122 -4.65 -5.83 -12.62
CA GLU A 122 -4.64 -6.91 -11.64
C GLU A 122 -3.19 -7.42 -11.55
N GLY A 123 -2.59 -7.35 -10.37
CA GLY A 123 -1.23 -7.83 -10.14
C GLY A 123 -1.13 -9.35 -10.14
N PRO A 124 0.10 -9.89 -10.11
CA PRO A 124 0.33 -11.32 -10.01
C PRO A 124 -0.33 -11.93 -8.76
N GLU A 125 -0.76 -13.17 -8.89
CA GLU A 125 -1.30 -13.94 -7.77
C GLU A 125 -0.22 -14.19 -6.72
N GLY A 126 -0.58 -14.09 -5.45
CA GLY A 126 0.38 -14.16 -4.36
C GLY A 126 1.15 -12.87 -4.12
N MET A 127 1.01 -11.83 -4.96
CA MET A 127 1.74 -10.57 -4.82
C MET A 127 0.87 -9.45 -4.23
N LYS A 128 1.17 -9.09 -2.98
CA LYS A 128 0.70 -7.86 -2.31
C LYS A 128 1.78 -6.79 -2.32
N ASP A 129 1.53 -5.64 -1.69
CA ASP A 129 2.49 -4.56 -1.49
C ASP A 129 3.08 -3.96 -2.79
N ILE A 130 2.35 -4.02 -3.91
CA ILE A 130 2.73 -3.31 -5.14
C ILE A 130 2.42 -1.82 -4.95
N ARG A 131 3.37 -0.93 -5.26
CA ARG A 131 3.20 0.52 -5.14
C ARG A 131 3.65 1.25 -6.41
N LEU A 132 2.86 2.25 -6.81
CA LEU A 132 3.11 3.06 -7.99
C LEU A 132 3.39 4.51 -7.59
N THR A 133 4.39 5.13 -8.20
CA THR A 133 4.71 6.55 -7.98
C THR A 133 5.09 7.25 -9.28
N SER A 134 4.79 8.54 -9.38
CA SER A 134 5.28 9.38 -10.48
C SER A 134 6.74 9.76 -10.22
N LEU A 135 7.61 9.50 -11.18
CA LEU A 135 9.02 9.86 -11.08
C LEU A 135 9.28 11.27 -11.67
N PRO A 136 10.31 11.99 -11.20
CA PRO A 136 10.70 13.30 -11.74
C PRO A 136 10.99 13.30 -13.26
N ASN A 137 11.46 12.17 -13.80
CA ASN A 137 11.69 11.99 -15.23
C ASN A 137 10.41 11.64 -16.03
N LYS A 138 9.23 11.81 -15.44
CA LYS A 138 7.89 11.53 -16.01
C LYS A 138 7.57 10.05 -16.25
N ARG A 139 8.43 9.13 -15.80
CA ARG A 139 8.14 7.70 -15.78
C ARG A 139 7.34 7.33 -14.52
N ILE A 140 6.90 6.09 -14.46
CA ILE A 140 6.18 5.53 -13.32
C ILE A 140 7.06 4.49 -12.67
N GLY A 141 7.43 4.73 -11.41
CA GLY A 141 8.14 3.75 -10.59
C GLY A 141 7.17 2.73 -10.02
N ILE A 142 7.58 1.47 -10.04
CA ILE A 142 6.81 0.31 -9.62
C ILE A 142 7.63 -0.46 -8.60
N PHE A 143 7.18 -0.43 -7.35
CA PHE A 143 7.71 -1.31 -6.32
C PHE A 143 6.86 -2.58 -6.28
N THR A 144 7.51 -3.72 -6.24
CA THR A 144 6.89 -5.04 -6.11
C THR A 144 7.30 -5.68 -4.79
N ARG A 145 6.62 -6.75 -4.38
CA ARG A 145 7.03 -7.56 -3.22
C ARG A 145 6.93 -9.04 -3.54
N HIS A 146 8.06 -9.62 -3.89
CA HIS A 146 8.15 -11.01 -4.29
C HIS A 146 8.08 -11.91 -3.05
N GLN A 147 7.49 -13.09 -3.19
CA GLN A 147 7.46 -14.13 -2.16
C GLN A 147 7.85 -15.48 -2.79
N GLY A 148 8.00 -16.52 -1.97
CA GLY A 148 8.27 -17.88 -2.42
C GLY A 148 9.70 -18.06 -2.92
N LYS A 149 9.87 -18.66 -4.10
CA LYS A 149 11.20 -19.05 -4.62
C LYS A 149 12.13 -17.85 -4.84
N ILE A 150 11.59 -16.74 -5.33
CA ILE A 150 12.35 -15.54 -5.67
C ILE A 150 12.50 -14.65 -4.44
N GLY A 151 11.38 -14.22 -3.84
CA GLY A 151 11.40 -13.23 -2.76
C GLY A 151 11.35 -13.79 -1.34
N ARG A 152 11.48 -15.11 -1.16
CA ARG A 152 11.45 -15.78 0.16
C ARG A 152 10.19 -15.42 0.95
N ARG A 153 10.33 -14.83 2.15
CA ARG A 153 9.19 -14.40 2.98
C ARG A 153 8.58 -13.09 2.49
N GLY A 154 9.32 -12.30 1.71
CA GLY A 154 8.86 -11.01 1.15
C GLY A 154 9.98 -10.02 0.92
N ASN A 155 10.43 -9.87 -0.31
CA ASN A 155 11.48 -8.92 -0.65
C ASN A 155 11.01 -7.90 -1.69
N ILE A 156 11.45 -6.65 -1.52
CA ILE A 156 11.06 -5.54 -2.38
C ILE A 156 11.81 -5.64 -3.71
N GLY A 157 11.09 -5.49 -4.82
CA GLY A 157 11.67 -5.29 -6.15
C GLY A 157 11.32 -3.92 -6.71
N TYR A 158 12.05 -3.51 -7.75
CA TYR A 158 11.80 -2.25 -8.45
C TYR A 158 11.92 -2.38 -9.97
N THR A 159 10.95 -1.82 -10.67
CA THR A 159 11.01 -1.54 -12.11
C THR A 159 10.28 -0.23 -12.40
N ASP A 160 10.32 0.21 -13.64
CA ASP A 160 9.71 1.47 -14.06
C ASP A 160 9.25 1.40 -15.52
N CYS A 161 8.16 2.11 -15.83
CA CYS A 161 7.55 2.13 -17.17
C CYS A 161 7.21 3.57 -17.61
N GLN A 162 6.90 3.78 -18.89
CA GLN A 162 6.61 5.13 -19.38
C GLN A 162 5.21 5.61 -19.00
N SER A 163 4.24 4.69 -18.89
CA SER A 163 2.84 5.07 -18.71
C SER A 163 2.01 4.00 -18.01
N LEU A 164 0.89 4.42 -17.43
CA LEU A 164 -0.06 3.51 -16.76
C LEU A 164 -0.59 2.42 -17.70
N ASN A 165 -0.62 2.68 -19.01
CA ASN A 165 -1.12 1.74 -20.01
C ASN A 165 -0.12 0.60 -20.30
N GLU A 166 1.15 0.75 -19.91
CA GLU A 166 2.15 -0.32 -20.05
C GLU A 166 2.03 -1.36 -18.92
N ILE A 167 1.58 -0.94 -17.73
CA ILE A 167 1.57 -1.76 -16.51
C ILE A 167 0.88 -3.12 -16.71
N PRO A 168 -0.30 -3.23 -17.36
CA PRO A 168 -0.94 -4.53 -17.59
C PRO A 168 -0.15 -5.52 -18.43
N TYR A 169 0.87 -5.06 -19.16
CA TYR A 169 1.71 -5.87 -20.04
C TYR A 169 3.09 -6.17 -19.46
N LEU A 170 3.40 -5.65 -18.25
CA LEU A 170 4.67 -5.92 -17.58
C LEU A 170 4.64 -7.28 -16.89
N ASN A 171 5.74 -8.04 -17.02
CA ASN A 171 5.95 -9.18 -16.15
C ASN A 171 6.51 -8.73 -14.80
N LEU A 172 5.63 -8.43 -13.84
CA LEU A 172 6.05 -7.97 -12.52
C LEU A 172 6.76 -9.05 -11.70
N GLU A 173 6.58 -10.34 -12.02
CA GLU A 173 7.27 -11.45 -11.33
C GLU A 173 8.77 -11.51 -11.64
N ASP A 174 9.21 -10.91 -12.75
CA ASP A 174 10.62 -10.83 -13.16
C ASP A 174 11.31 -9.53 -12.69
N THR A 175 10.61 -8.72 -11.89
CA THR A 175 11.16 -7.45 -11.39
C THR A 175 12.42 -7.70 -10.54
N PRO A 176 13.55 -7.01 -10.82
CA PRO A 176 14.76 -7.13 -10.03
C PRO A 176 14.53 -6.78 -8.55
N LEU A 177 15.10 -7.57 -7.65
CA LEU A 177 15.04 -7.33 -6.21
C LEU A 177 16.04 -6.24 -5.79
N LEU A 178 15.70 -5.52 -4.73
CA LEU A 178 16.63 -4.59 -4.08
C LEU A 178 17.58 -5.38 -3.17
N GLU A 179 18.76 -5.74 -3.70
CA GLU A 179 19.72 -6.62 -3.02
C GLU A 179 20.16 -6.11 -1.64
N ASP A 180 20.34 -4.80 -1.48
CA ASP A 180 20.74 -4.17 -0.21
C ASP A 180 19.71 -4.36 0.92
N LEU A 181 18.45 -4.67 0.58
CA LEU A 181 17.37 -4.93 1.55
C LEU A 181 17.04 -6.41 1.65
N PHE A 182 17.73 -7.27 0.89
CA PHE A 182 17.42 -8.67 0.81
C PHE A 182 17.83 -9.41 2.08
N ASP A 183 16.90 -10.16 2.65
CA ASP A 183 17.17 -11.11 3.71
C ASP A 183 16.19 -12.29 3.69
N ASP A 184 16.60 -13.38 4.35
CA ASP A 184 15.87 -14.65 4.36
C ASP A 184 14.86 -14.77 5.52
N GLU A 185 15.00 -13.99 6.59
CA GLU A 185 14.27 -14.20 7.85
C GLU A 185 13.05 -13.27 8.02
N SER A 186 13.14 -12.05 7.48
CA SER A 186 12.12 -11.03 7.54
C SER A 186 11.38 -10.90 6.21
N TRP A 187 10.31 -10.12 6.22
CA TRP A 187 9.64 -9.65 5.02
C TRP A 187 9.44 -8.15 5.06
N LYS A 188 9.75 -7.52 3.93
CA LYS A 188 9.67 -6.08 3.73
C LYS A 188 8.69 -5.74 2.61
N GLY A 189 8.06 -4.59 2.71
CA GLY A 189 7.17 -4.07 1.67
C GLY A 189 7.11 -2.55 1.70
N ALA A 190 7.01 -1.93 0.52
CA ALA A 190 6.76 -0.51 0.40
C ALA A 190 5.28 -0.22 0.73
N ASN A 191 5.04 0.83 1.52
CA ASN A 191 3.69 1.31 1.83
C ASN A 191 3.41 2.64 1.13
N GLU A 192 4.35 3.58 1.19
CA GLU A 192 4.26 4.91 0.56
C GLU A 192 5.61 5.34 -0.02
N VAL A 193 5.57 6.13 -1.10
CA VAL A 193 6.76 6.57 -1.84
C VAL A 193 6.75 8.08 -2.01
N TYR A 194 7.82 8.72 -1.56
CA TYR A 194 8.00 10.17 -1.58
C TYR A 194 9.14 10.56 -2.51
N ILE A 195 8.96 11.64 -3.27
CA ILE A 195 10.06 12.24 -4.04
C ILE A 195 10.88 13.10 -3.07
N LEU A 196 12.15 12.76 -2.87
CA LEU A 196 13.06 13.55 -2.03
C LEU A 196 13.91 14.47 -2.89
N GLU A 197 14.50 13.91 -3.95
CA GLU A 197 15.40 14.62 -4.88
C GLU A 197 15.18 14.11 -6.31
N ALA A 198 15.93 14.65 -7.28
CA ALA A 198 15.74 14.34 -8.71
C ALA A 198 15.77 12.84 -9.03
N ASN A 199 16.66 12.08 -8.39
CA ASN A 199 16.83 10.64 -8.57
C ASN A 199 16.54 9.82 -7.30
N THR A 200 16.22 10.47 -6.18
CA THR A 200 16.12 9.80 -4.88
C THR A 200 14.69 9.80 -4.38
N LEU A 201 14.19 8.59 -4.11
CA LEU A 201 12.91 8.32 -3.49
C LEU A 201 13.11 8.04 -2.00
N GLY A 202 12.16 8.48 -1.18
CA GLY A 202 12.02 8.09 0.21
C GLY A 202 10.92 7.05 0.30
N ILE A 203 11.24 5.85 0.78
CA ILE A 203 10.28 4.77 0.93
C ILE A 203 9.90 4.69 2.38
N LEU A 204 8.61 4.80 2.67
CA LEU A 204 8.01 4.38 3.94
C LEU A 204 7.44 2.98 3.72
N GLY A 205 7.83 2.04 4.56
CA GLY A 205 7.44 0.65 4.42
C GLY A 205 7.22 -0.02 5.75
N HIS A 206 7.08 -1.34 5.67
CA HIS A 206 7.11 -2.21 6.82
C HIS A 206 8.24 -3.22 6.67
N GLU A 207 8.76 -3.63 7.81
CA GLU A 207 9.55 -4.85 7.98
C GLU A 207 8.87 -5.70 9.03
N ALA A 208 8.87 -7.00 8.82
CA ALA A 208 8.31 -7.90 9.80
C ALA A 208 9.03 -9.24 9.82
N HIS A 209 9.01 -9.87 10.99
CA HIS A 209 9.60 -11.17 11.21
C HIS A 209 8.68 -11.98 12.13
N MET A 210 8.99 -13.26 12.27
CA MET A 210 8.30 -14.16 13.18
C MET A 210 9.24 -14.54 14.31
N ASP A 211 8.79 -14.40 15.56
CA ASP A 211 9.59 -14.84 16.71
C ASP A 211 9.50 -16.37 16.90
N PRO A 212 10.31 -16.96 17.81
CA PRO A 212 10.29 -18.40 18.07
C PRO A 212 8.94 -18.94 18.58
N SER A 213 8.04 -18.08 19.08
CA SER A 213 6.69 -18.48 19.51
C SER A 213 5.68 -18.50 18.35
N GLY A 214 6.08 -18.03 17.16
CA GLY A 214 5.22 -17.90 15.99
C GLY A 214 4.51 -16.55 15.90
N ALA A 215 4.75 -15.62 16.82
CA ALA A 215 4.14 -14.30 16.78
C ALA A 215 4.82 -13.44 15.71
N LYS A 216 4.01 -12.66 14.97
CA LYS A 216 4.50 -11.75 13.93
C LYS A 216 4.75 -10.38 14.54
N HIS A 217 5.95 -9.85 14.31
CA HIS A 217 6.35 -8.51 14.73
C HIS A 217 6.45 -7.62 13.50
N TYR A 218 5.76 -6.47 13.51
CA TYR A 218 5.79 -5.49 12.43
C TYR A 218 6.35 -4.16 12.92
N SER A 219 7.30 -3.63 12.17
CA SER A 219 7.92 -2.33 12.39
C SER A 219 7.75 -1.46 11.16
N ALA A 220 7.48 -0.17 11.36
CA ALA A 220 7.59 0.81 10.29
C ALA A 220 9.07 1.05 9.99
N ILE A 221 9.44 1.03 8.71
CA ILE A 221 10.81 1.32 8.26
C ILE A 221 10.78 2.48 7.26
N CYS A 222 11.92 3.17 7.14
CA CYS A 222 12.13 4.08 6.03
C CYS A 222 13.54 3.97 5.48
N PHE A 223 13.68 4.15 4.16
CA PHE A 223 14.97 4.13 3.47
C PHE A 223 14.94 5.03 2.24
N LYS A 224 16.14 5.40 1.76
CA LYS A 224 16.31 6.13 0.50
C LYS A 224 16.58 5.14 -0.63
N PHE A 225 16.09 5.42 -1.83
CA PHE A 225 16.30 4.60 -3.01
C PHE A 225 16.63 5.48 -4.22
N ASP A 226 17.77 5.24 -4.86
CA ASP A 226 18.21 5.93 -6.08
C ASP A 226 17.74 5.15 -7.31
N TYR A 227 16.64 5.57 -7.92
CA TYR A 227 15.96 4.79 -8.97
C TYR A 227 16.70 4.76 -10.31
N LEU A 228 17.82 5.48 -10.44
CA LEU A 228 18.68 5.46 -11.63
C LEU A 228 19.86 4.50 -11.50
N LYS A 229 20.18 4.03 -10.28
CA LYS A 229 21.36 3.18 -10.03
C LYS A 229 21.11 1.69 -10.16
N ARG A 230 19.84 1.27 -10.28
CA ARG A 230 19.35 -0.11 -10.45
C ARG A 230 20.12 -1.15 -9.64
#